data_AF-A0A956K7E6-F1
#
_entry.id   AF-A0A956K7E6-F1
#
_cell.length_a   1.000
_cell.length_b   1.000
_cell.length_c   1.000
_cell.angle_alpha   90.00
_cell.angle_beta   90.00
_cell.angle_gamma   90.00
#
_symmetry.space_group_name_H-M   'P 1'
#
loop_
_entity.id
_entity.type
_entity.pdbx_description
1 polymer ?
#
loop_
_entity_poly.entity_id
_entity_poly.type
_entity_poly.pdbx_seq_one_letter_code
_entity_poly.pdbx_strand_id
1 'polypeptide(L)'
;MALGPESQLSSVAHWLLCDGWRIPETEILVESVVERLLLAGIPLQRLGVFLLVLHPEVLGVSYIWQGPGSPVVHQQIPRGFEHTDDFRLSPLTGIFAGTSAEVHQRIDAIAEDHPYPIYRAMRRQGISDYLCLPLEFSDSRHAISFSTVDPRGFS
;
A
#
# COMPACT_ATOMS: atom_id res chain seq x y z
N MET A 1 -23.47 -17.72 -9.76
CA MET A 1 -22.21 -18.49 -9.85
C MET A 1 -21.10 -17.54 -9.48
N ALA A 2 -20.48 -17.69 -8.30
CA ALA A 2 -19.41 -16.79 -7.89
C ALA A 2 -18.17 -17.04 -8.76
N LEU A 3 -17.57 -15.99 -9.31
CA LEU A 3 -16.32 -16.09 -10.05
C LEU A 3 -15.20 -16.52 -9.10
N GLY A 4 -14.23 -17.32 -9.59
CA GLY A 4 -13.05 -17.70 -8.82
C GLY A 4 -12.17 -16.47 -8.46
N PRO A 5 -11.27 -16.59 -7.47
CA PRO A 5 -10.50 -15.46 -6.93
C PRO A 5 -9.70 -14.67 -7.99
N GLU A 6 -9.06 -15.35 -8.95
CA GLU A 6 -8.37 -14.69 -10.08
C GLU A 6 -9.34 -13.87 -10.96
N SER A 7 -10.56 -14.38 -11.16
CA SER A 7 -11.58 -13.69 -11.93
C SER A 7 -12.22 -12.54 -11.15
N GLN A 8 -12.26 -12.60 -9.81
CA GLN A 8 -12.69 -11.49 -8.95
C GLN A 8 -11.66 -10.36 -8.99
N LEU A 9 -10.37 -10.67 -8.83
CA LEU A 9 -9.28 -9.69 -8.97
C LEU A 9 -9.28 -9.04 -10.36
N SER A 10 -9.47 -9.83 -11.41
CA SER A 10 -9.63 -9.32 -12.78
C SER A 10 -10.84 -8.37 -12.88
N SER A 11 -11.93 -8.65 -12.16
CA SER A 11 -13.08 -7.75 -12.11
C SER A 11 -12.79 -6.44 -11.38
N VAL A 12 -11.99 -6.45 -10.31
CA VAL A 12 -11.56 -5.22 -9.63
C VAL A 12 -10.70 -4.36 -10.55
N ALA A 13 -9.71 -4.97 -11.22
CA ALA A 13 -8.87 -4.29 -12.19
C ALA A 13 -9.69 -3.72 -13.36
N HIS A 14 -10.62 -4.51 -13.91
CA HIS A 14 -11.52 -4.06 -14.96
C HIS A 14 -12.38 -2.87 -14.52
N TRP A 15 -12.95 -2.93 -13.31
CA TRP A 15 -13.72 -1.82 -12.76
C TRP A 15 -12.87 -0.55 -12.61
N LEU A 16 -11.64 -0.66 -12.13
CA LEU A 16 -10.75 0.50 -11.97
C LEU A 16 -10.51 1.20 -13.32
N LEU A 17 -10.33 0.42 -14.39
CA LEU A 17 -10.11 0.91 -15.76
C LEU A 17 -11.38 1.48 -16.41
N CYS A 18 -12.55 0.91 -16.14
CA CYS A 18 -13.80 1.31 -16.77
C CYS A 18 -14.49 2.46 -16.03
N ASP A 19 -14.55 2.40 -14.71
CA ASP A 19 -15.41 3.24 -13.88
C ASP A 19 -14.65 3.96 -12.76
N GLY A 20 -13.69 3.30 -12.12
CA GLY A 20 -13.02 3.82 -10.92
C GLY A 20 -12.34 5.17 -11.14
N TRP A 21 -11.73 5.39 -12.32
CA TRP A 21 -11.10 6.66 -12.68
C TRP A 21 -12.05 7.88 -12.72
N ARG A 22 -13.37 7.66 -12.70
CA ARG A 22 -14.38 8.74 -12.64
C ARG A 22 -14.60 9.29 -11.24
N ILE A 23 -14.08 8.63 -10.20
CA ILE A 23 -14.17 9.10 -8.81
C ILE A 23 -13.12 10.21 -8.61
N PRO A 24 -13.52 11.46 -8.32
CA PRO A 24 -12.58 12.57 -8.25
C PRO A 24 -11.81 12.64 -6.92
N GLU A 25 -12.45 12.26 -5.82
CA GLU A 25 -11.80 12.22 -4.51
C GLU A 25 -10.95 10.94 -4.36
N THR A 26 -9.65 11.10 -4.17
CA THR A 26 -8.71 9.96 -4.11
C THR A 26 -8.97 9.08 -2.88
N GLU A 27 -9.38 9.66 -1.76
CA GLU A 27 -9.81 8.95 -0.56
C GLU A 27 -10.96 7.98 -0.89
N ILE A 28 -11.99 8.47 -1.59
CA ILE A 28 -13.15 7.66 -1.99
C ILE A 28 -12.76 6.58 -3.01
N LEU A 29 -11.84 6.89 -3.93
CA LEU A 29 -11.31 5.91 -4.87
C LEU A 29 -10.58 4.78 -4.12
N VAL A 30 -9.72 5.12 -3.17
CA VAL A 30 -8.97 4.13 -2.38
C VAL A 30 -9.92 3.29 -1.52
N GLU A 31 -10.92 3.90 -0.86
CA GLU A 31 -11.98 3.19 -0.13
C GLU A 31 -12.72 2.21 -1.04
N SER A 32 -13.11 2.67 -2.23
CA SER A 32 -13.81 1.84 -3.23
C SER A 32 -12.97 0.65 -3.72
N VAL A 33 -11.66 0.82 -3.86
CA VAL A 33 -10.73 -0.25 -4.21
C VAL A 33 -10.62 -1.26 -3.06
N VAL A 34 -10.44 -0.78 -1.82
CA VAL A 34 -10.38 -1.64 -0.63
C VAL A 34 -11.64 -2.48 -0.50
N GLU A 35 -12.83 -1.88 -0.58
CA GLU A 35 -14.11 -2.59 -0.48
C GLU A 35 -14.21 -3.72 -1.51
N ARG A 36 -13.80 -3.46 -2.75
CA ARG A 36 -13.84 -4.45 -3.83
C ARG A 36 -12.85 -5.58 -3.61
N LEU A 37 -11.65 -5.28 -3.12
CA LEU A 37 -10.65 -6.30 -2.77
C LEU A 37 -11.14 -7.18 -1.60
N LEU A 38 -11.77 -6.59 -0.58
CA LEU A 38 -12.40 -7.33 0.52
C LEU A 38 -13.54 -8.22 0.02
N LEU A 39 -14.43 -7.70 -0.85
CA LEU A 39 -15.51 -8.47 -1.47
C LEU A 39 -15.01 -9.59 -2.38
N ALA A 40 -13.84 -9.42 -3.00
CA ALA A 40 -13.14 -10.44 -3.77
C ALA A 40 -12.50 -11.53 -2.88
N GLY A 41 -12.57 -11.40 -1.55
CA GLY A 41 -12.04 -12.37 -0.60
C GLY A 41 -10.57 -12.15 -0.24
N ILE A 42 -9.98 -11.00 -0.58
CA ILE A 42 -8.60 -10.67 -0.20
C ILE A 42 -8.60 -10.17 1.25
N PRO A 43 -7.92 -10.83 2.19
CA PRO A 43 -7.96 -10.49 3.61
C PRO A 43 -7.06 -9.29 3.93
N LEU A 44 -7.46 -8.08 3.53
CA LEU A 44 -6.67 -6.87 3.78
C LEU A 44 -6.85 -6.34 5.20
N GLN A 45 -5.74 -6.00 5.85
CA GLN A 45 -5.68 -5.27 7.12
C GLN A 45 -5.20 -3.83 6.95
N ARG A 46 -4.43 -3.56 5.89
CA ARG A 46 -3.92 -2.22 5.59
C ARG A 46 -3.72 -2.07 4.09
N LEU A 47 -4.02 -0.89 3.57
CA LEU A 47 -3.65 -0.46 2.22
C LEU A 47 -3.06 0.95 2.31
N GLY A 48 -1.92 1.16 1.67
CA GLY A 48 -1.30 2.49 1.57
C GLY A 48 -0.93 2.81 0.14
N VAL A 49 -1.37 3.97 -0.36
CA VAL A 49 -0.93 4.55 -1.64
C VAL A 49 -0.01 5.73 -1.34
N PHE A 50 1.12 5.82 -2.02
CA PHE A 50 2.13 6.85 -1.80
C PHE A 50 2.51 7.47 -3.15
N LEU A 51 2.19 8.76 -3.32
CA LEU A 51 2.43 9.50 -4.54
C LEU A 51 3.48 10.56 -4.29
N LEU A 52 4.50 10.63 -5.14
CA LEU A 52 5.44 11.75 -5.15
C LEU A 52 4.83 12.89 -5.95
N VAL A 53 5.00 14.13 -5.49
CA VAL A 53 4.41 15.31 -6.15
C VAL A 53 5.49 16.33 -6.52
N LEU A 54 5.26 17.07 -7.60
CA LEU A 54 6.13 18.17 -8.06
C LEU A 54 5.78 19.49 -7.36
N HIS A 55 5.83 19.50 -6.03
CA HIS A 55 5.59 20.69 -5.21
C HIS A 55 6.88 21.11 -4.48
N PRO A 56 7.17 22.43 -4.36
CA PRO A 56 8.40 22.91 -3.73
C PRO A 56 8.53 22.56 -2.25
N GLU A 57 7.42 22.45 -1.51
CA GLU A 57 7.43 22.18 -0.06
C GLU A 57 6.89 20.79 0.32
N VAL A 58 6.31 20.06 -0.62
CA VAL A 58 5.70 18.75 -0.37
C VAL A 58 6.45 17.70 -1.18
N LEU A 59 7.00 16.70 -0.49
CA LEU A 59 7.69 15.55 -1.09
C LEU A 59 6.69 14.64 -1.80
N GLY A 60 5.57 14.37 -1.13
CA GLY A 60 4.55 13.46 -1.61
C GLY A 60 3.30 13.53 -0.77
N VAL A 61 2.33 12.70 -1.13
CA VAL A 61 1.10 12.48 -0.38
C VAL A 61 0.90 10.99 -0.16
N SER A 62 0.23 10.63 0.92
CA SER A 62 -0.16 9.25 1.19
C SER A 62 -1.63 9.14 1.51
N TYR A 63 -2.24 8.04 1.08
CA TYR A 63 -3.61 7.65 1.39
C TYR A 63 -3.55 6.29 2.08
N ILE A 64 -3.92 6.24 3.36
CA ILE A 64 -3.74 5.04 4.19
C ILE A 64 -5.08 4.60 4.77
N TRP A 65 -5.47 3.38 4.42
CA TRP A 65 -6.57 2.65 5.06
C TRP A 65 -6.01 1.63 6.06
N GLN A 66 -6.60 1.57 7.26
CA GLN A 66 -6.11 0.75 8.39
C GLN A 66 -7.15 -0.28 8.89
N GLY A 67 -7.79 -0.98 7.97
CA GLY A 67 -8.66 -2.11 8.30
C GLY A 67 -10.15 -1.76 8.34
N PRO A 68 -11.03 -2.77 8.42
CA PRO A 68 -12.47 -2.58 8.33
C PRO A 68 -13.02 -1.56 9.33
N GLY A 69 -13.85 -0.64 8.84
CA GLY A 69 -14.44 0.44 9.64
C GLY A 69 -13.55 1.68 9.82
N SER A 70 -12.31 1.66 9.31
CA SER A 70 -11.45 2.85 9.29
C SER A 70 -11.65 3.67 8.01
N PRO A 71 -11.67 5.01 8.08
CA PRO A 71 -11.62 5.85 6.89
C PRO A 71 -10.24 5.80 6.24
N VAL A 72 -10.14 6.21 4.98
CA VAL A 72 -8.84 6.53 4.37
C VAL A 72 -8.33 7.85 4.93
N VAL A 73 -7.11 7.85 5.45
CA VAL A 73 -6.42 9.05 5.93
C VAL A 73 -5.47 9.56 4.86
N HIS A 74 -5.69 10.80 4.43
CA HIS A 74 -4.78 11.54 3.56
C HIS A 74 -3.76 12.34 4.38
N GLN A 75 -2.48 12.24 4.02
CA GLN A 75 -1.39 12.98 4.66
C GLN A 75 -0.46 13.56 3.60
N GLN A 76 0.00 14.80 3.82
CA GLN A 76 1.11 15.38 3.08
C GLN A 76 2.43 15.03 3.76
N ILE A 77 3.41 14.66 2.95
CA ILE A 77 4.78 14.39 3.39
C ILE A 77 5.62 15.63 3.05
N PRO A 78 6.14 16.36 4.05
CA PRO A 78 6.91 17.58 3.79
C PRO A 78 8.26 17.25 3.12
N ARG A 79 8.80 18.19 2.36
CA ARG A 79 10.21 18.13 1.92
C ARG A 79 11.14 18.11 3.13
N GLY A 80 12.27 17.43 2.98
CA GLY A 80 13.20 17.15 4.07
C GLY A 80 12.87 15.86 4.84
N PHE A 81 11.67 15.29 4.68
CA PHE A 81 11.35 13.97 5.23
C PHE A 81 12.29 12.89 4.69
N GLU A 82 12.73 13.00 3.44
CA GLU A 82 13.69 12.12 2.78
C GLU A 82 15.08 12.08 3.47
N HIS A 83 15.37 13.03 4.35
CA HIS A 83 16.61 13.08 5.12
C HIS A 83 16.48 12.46 6.52
N THR A 84 15.27 12.06 6.92
CA THR A 84 15.00 11.45 8.23
C THR A 84 15.34 9.96 8.23
N ASP A 85 15.57 9.41 9.41
CA ASP A 85 15.76 7.96 9.57
C ASP A 85 14.47 7.18 9.29
N ASP A 86 13.30 7.79 9.51
CA ASP A 86 12.00 7.18 9.15
C ASP A 86 11.91 6.90 7.65
N PHE A 87 12.41 7.81 6.80
CA PHE A 87 12.51 7.57 5.37
C PHE A 87 13.64 6.60 5.04
N ARG A 88 14.86 6.81 5.55
CA ARG A 88 16.03 5.99 5.22
C ARG A 88 15.88 4.52 5.62
N LEU A 89 15.19 4.26 6.72
CA LEU A 89 14.89 2.92 7.24
C LEU A 89 13.49 2.45 6.81
N SER A 90 12.96 3.03 5.73
CA SER A 90 11.72 2.58 5.12
C SER A 90 11.98 1.55 4.03
N PRO A 91 11.22 0.44 3.99
CA PRO A 91 11.26 -0.50 2.87
C PRO A 91 10.85 0.13 1.53
N LEU A 92 10.14 1.27 1.56
CA LEU A 92 9.69 1.97 0.35
C LEU A 92 10.84 2.65 -0.43
N THR A 93 11.99 2.88 0.21
CA THR A 93 13.13 3.55 -0.44
C THR A 93 13.60 2.83 -1.70
N GLY A 94 13.67 1.49 -1.65
CA GLY A 94 14.06 0.67 -2.78
C GLY A 94 13.08 0.77 -3.96
N ILE A 95 11.78 0.85 -3.65
CA ILE A 95 10.71 1.08 -4.63
C ILE A 95 10.90 2.45 -5.29
N PHE A 96 10.94 3.54 -4.52
CA PHE A 96 11.06 4.89 -5.07
C PHE A 96 12.37 5.12 -5.83
N ALA A 97 13.49 4.54 -5.39
CA ALA A 97 14.79 4.66 -6.04
C ALA A 97 14.92 3.82 -7.32
N GLY A 98 13.92 2.99 -7.63
CA GLY A 98 13.95 2.14 -8.81
C GLY A 98 14.78 0.86 -8.67
N THR A 99 15.28 0.59 -7.46
CA THR A 99 16.19 -0.53 -7.18
C THR A 99 15.47 -1.82 -6.79
N SER A 100 14.17 -1.74 -6.51
CA SER A 100 13.31 -2.89 -6.18
C SER A 100 12.09 -2.90 -7.10
N ALA A 101 11.84 -4.04 -7.76
CA ALA A 101 10.62 -4.27 -8.53
C ALA A 101 9.42 -4.60 -7.62
N GLU A 102 9.70 -5.07 -6.41
CA GLU A 102 8.73 -5.47 -5.40
C GLU A 102 9.44 -5.48 -4.04
N VAL A 103 8.67 -5.24 -2.97
CA VAL A 103 9.08 -5.54 -1.60
C VAL A 103 8.00 -6.41 -0.96
N HIS A 104 8.31 -7.69 -0.77
CA HIS A 104 7.45 -8.66 -0.08
C HIS A 104 8.16 -9.18 1.16
N GLN A 105 7.52 -9.06 2.32
CA GLN A 105 8.07 -9.48 3.59
C GLN A 105 7.03 -10.24 4.41
N ARG A 106 7.36 -11.47 4.77
CA ARG A 106 6.70 -12.22 5.86
C ARG A 106 6.98 -11.54 7.19
N ILE A 107 5.99 -10.83 7.72
CA ILE A 107 6.11 -9.98 8.91
C ILE A 107 6.11 -10.82 10.21
N ASP A 108 5.34 -11.91 10.25
CA ASP A 108 5.30 -12.82 11.40
C ASP A 108 6.61 -13.60 11.61
N ALA A 109 7.42 -13.73 10.56
CA ALA A 109 8.69 -14.45 10.55
C ALA A 109 9.95 -13.56 10.70
N ILE A 110 9.80 -12.24 10.87
CA ILE A 110 10.98 -11.34 11.01
C ILE A 110 11.69 -11.54 12.36
N ALA A 111 13.00 -11.26 12.38
CA ALA A 111 13.77 -11.12 13.62
C ALA A 111 13.25 -9.95 14.48
N GLU A 112 13.44 -10.03 15.80
CA GLU A 112 12.98 -8.98 16.72
C GLU A 112 13.71 -7.64 16.52
N ASP A 113 14.98 -7.69 16.10
CA ASP A 113 15.84 -6.55 15.83
C ASP A 113 15.88 -6.15 14.33
N HIS A 114 14.92 -6.63 13.53
CA HIS A 114 14.85 -6.35 12.09
C HIS A 114 15.07 -4.85 11.81
N PRO A 115 15.93 -4.43 10.86
CA PRO A 115 16.38 -3.04 10.73
C PRO A 115 15.23 -2.04 10.54
N TYR A 116 14.19 -2.40 9.77
CA TYR A 116 13.05 -1.52 9.51
C TYR A 116 12.06 -1.44 10.68
N PRO A 117 11.92 -0.28 11.34
CA PRO A 117 11.00 -0.11 12.49
C PRO A 117 9.54 -0.37 12.14
N ILE A 118 9.13 -0.05 10.92
CA ILE A 118 7.75 -0.27 10.45
C ILE A 118 7.37 -1.75 10.47
N TYR A 119 8.27 -2.66 10.12
CA TYR A 119 7.99 -4.11 10.17
C TYR A 119 7.84 -4.60 11.60
N ARG A 120 8.68 -4.11 12.53
CA ARG A 120 8.54 -4.41 13.96
C ARG A 120 7.22 -3.87 14.53
N ALA A 121 6.75 -2.71 14.06
CA ALA A 121 5.45 -2.17 14.43
C ALA A 121 4.29 -3.01 13.88
N MET A 122 4.35 -3.40 12.60
CA MET A 122 3.37 -4.28 11.95
C MET A 122 3.28 -5.65 12.65
N ARG A 123 4.41 -6.26 13.02
CA ARG A 123 4.41 -7.53 13.77
C ARG A 123 3.68 -7.40 15.11
N ARG A 124 3.87 -6.30 15.84
CA ARG A 124 3.15 -6.03 17.10
C ARG A 124 1.64 -5.83 16.90
N GLN A 125 1.22 -5.45 15.70
CA GLN A 125 -0.20 -5.33 15.31
C GLN A 125 -0.78 -6.66 14.80
N GLY A 126 0.00 -7.76 14.79
CA GLY A 126 -0.45 -9.06 14.31
C GLY A 126 -0.47 -9.22 12.80
N ILE A 127 0.14 -8.29 12.05
CA ILE A 127 0.32 -8.43 10.60
C ILE A 127 1.21 -9.63 10.32
N SER A 128 0.76 -10.50 9.42
CA SER A 128 1.47 -11.69 8.98
C SER A 128 2.29 -11.44 7.72
N ASP A 129 1.79 -10.60 6.81
CA ASP A 129 2.42 -10.33 5.51
C ASP A 129 2.35 -8.87 5.09
N TYR A 130 3.36 -8.43 4.35
CA TYR A 130 3.47 -7.09 3.77
C TYR A 130 3.95 -7.17 2.32
N LEU A 131 3.19 -6.59 1.41
CA LEU A 131 3.55 -6.48 0.00
C LEU A 131 3.57 -5.01 -0.41
N CYS A 132 4.58 -4.58 -1.14
CA CYS A 132 4.63 -3.27 -1.77
C CYS A 132 5.11 -3.37 -3.21
N LEU A 133 4.38 -2.70 -4.11
CA LEU A 133 4.61 -2.69 -5.54
C LEU A 133 4.80 -1.26 -6.04
N PRO A 134 5.65 -1.05 -7.06
CA PRO A 134 5.76 0.23 -7.71
C PRO A 134 4.49 0.54 -8.50
N LEU A 135 4.14 1.82 -8.53
CA LEU A 135 3.19 2.39 -9.47
C LEU A 135 3.99 3.28 -10.43
N GLU A 136 4.24 2.78 -11.64
CA GLU A 136 5.05 3.48 -12.64
C GLU A 136 4.21 4.52 -13.39
N PHE A 137 4.69 5.76 -13.37
CA PHE A 137 4.20 6.85 -14.21
C PHE A 137 5.32 7.26 -15.17
N SER A 138 4.98 8.00 -16.23
CA SER A 138 5.96 8.35 -17.27
C SER A 138 7.14 9.19 -16.77
N ASP A 139 6.93 9.95 -15.69
CA ASP A 139 7.88 10.92 -15.13
C ASP A 139 8.24 10.64 -13.67
N SER A 140 7.59 9.66 -13.05
CA SER A 140 7.67 9.44 -11.60
C SER A 140 7.37 7.99 -11.24
N ARG A 141 7.89 7.58 -10.09
CA ARG A 141 7.62 6.27 -9.51
C ARG A 141 6.93 6.46 -8.17
N HIS A 142 5.76 5.85 -8.03
CA HIS A 142 4.94 5.86 -6.83
C HIS A 142 4.92 4.46 -6.22
N ALA A 143 4.22 4.29 -5.10
CA ALA A 143 4.14 3.00 -4.44
C ALA A 143 2.72 2.69 -3.96
N ILE A 144 2.34 1.42 -4.00
CA ILE A 144 1.18 0.88 -3.30
C ILE A 144 1.61 -0.25 -2.39
N SER A 145 1.04 -0.32 -1.19
CA SER A 145 1.34 -1.36 -0.21
C SER A 145 0.08 -1.99 0.35
N PHE A 146 0.18 -3.27 0.68
CA PHE A 146 -0.87 -4.10 1.26
C PHE A 146 -0.31 -4.81 2.48
N SER A 147 -1.15 -5.08 3.46
CA SER A 147 -0.82 -5.94 4.59
C SER A 147 -2.00 -6.79 4.98
N THR A 148 -1.74 -7.99 5.49
CA THR A 148 -2.77 -8.94 5.93
C THR A 148 -2.45 -9.52 7.31
N VAL A 149 -3.48 -10.02 7.98
CA VAL A 149 -3.37 -10.83 9.21
C VAL A 149 -3.67 -12.31 8.94
N ASP A 150 -4.01 -12.70 7.69
CA ASP A 150 -4.20 -14.11 7.34
C ASP A 150 -2.87 -14.84 7.57
N PRO A 151 -2.81 -15.89 8.41
CA PRO A 151 -1.57 -16.62 8.66
C PRO A 151 -0.85 -17.10 7.40
N ARG A 152 -1.60 -17.36 6.31
CA ARG A 152 -1.06 -17.79 5.02
C ARG A 152 -0.47 -16.66 4.19
N GLY A 153 -0.76 -15.40 4.51
CA GLY A 153 -0.30 -14.25 3.73
C GLY A 153 -0.97 -14.05 2.39
N PHE A 154 -0.23 -13.37 1.51
CA PHE A 154 -0.60 -13.16 0.10
C PHE A 154 -0.12 -14.32 -0.79
N SER A 155 -0.39 -15.56 -0.37
CA SER A 155 0.04 -16.80 -1.05
C SER A 155 -1.10 -17.47 -1.82
#